data_AF-A0A959NSA2-F1
#
_entry.id   AF-A0A959NSA2-F1
#
_cell.length_a   1.000
_cell.length_b   1.000
_cell.length_c   1.000
_cell.angle_alpha   90.00
_cell.angle_beta   90.00
_cell.angle_gamma   90.00
#
_symmetry.space_group_name_H-M   'P 1'
#
loop_
_entity.id
_entity.type
_entity.pdbx_description
1 polymer ?
#
loop_
_entity_poly.entity_id
_entity_poly.type
_entity_poly.pdbx_seq_one_letter_code
_entity_poly.pdbx_strand_id
1 'polypeptide(L)'
;MKKRLIFISILFFTTIVYSQEYFPQFKMLEQVKTTSVKNQGKTGTCWAFASTSFVETELLRMGFDEIDLSEMFTVRHKLLPMAEKYIRYHGKANFGDGGLAHDLLNVVSEFGFVPEEVYAGKNIGLKEHNQKEMMNVLQGMLDGILKGDKLTPKWKDAVETVLNTYLGTLPQKFNYKGKEYTPKSFRDFTGFNPDNYVEITSYMDAPFYTKYNLELPDNWSNNEFYNVPINELVEVIDNAIKNGYSVCWDGDSGKDNFYRAEGYAVIPVDEKENSFPQTEKNITQEMRQDAFETF
;
A
#
# COMPACT_ATOMS: atom_id res chain seq x y z
N MET A 1 -49.82 -10.91 70.11
CA MET A 1 -49.87 -11.07 68.64
C MET A 1 -48.48 -10.78 68.06
N LYS A 2 -47.70 -11.80 67.71
CA LYS A 2 -46.37 -11.63 67.07
C LYS A 2 -46.55 -11.71 65.54
N LYS A 3 -46.34 -10.59 64.83
CA LYS A 3 -46.30 -10.58 63.36
C LYS A 3 -44.95 -11.12 62.90
N ARG A 4 -44.95 -12.22 62.13
CA ARG A 4 -43.76 -12.76 61.44
C ARG A 4 -43.50 -11.92 60.20
N LEU A 5 -42.29 -11.36 60.06
CA LEU A 5 -41.79 -10.84 58.79
C LEU A 5 -41.30 -12.01 57.94
N ILE A 6 -41.78 -12.09 56.70
CA ILE A 6 -41.28 -13.02 55.68
C ILE A 6 -40.31 -12.22 54.81
N PHE A 7 -39.04 -12.63 54.80
CA PHE A 7 -38.02 -12.10 53.91
C PHE A 7 -38.07 -12.91 52.62
N ILE A 8 -38.46 -12.29 51.50
CA ILE A 8 -38.39 -12.90 50.17
C ILE A 8 -37.03 -12.51 49.59
N SER A 9 -36.12 -13.48 49.51
CA SER A 9 -34.86 -13.33 48.77
C SER A 9 -35.15 -13.58 47.29
N ILE A 10 -35.04 -12.54 46.46
CA ILE A 10 -35.10 -12.65 45.01
C ILE A 10 -33.68 -12.93 44.53
N LEU A 11 -33.41 -14.18 44.12
CA LEU A 11 -32.19 -14.54 43.42
C LEU A 11 -32.31 -14.05 41.96
N PHE A 12 -31.52 -13.04 41.60
CA PHE A 12 -31.31 -12.69 40.20
C PHE A 12 -30.31 -13.68 39.59
N PHE A 13 -30.80 -14.59 38.75
CA PHE A 13 -29.94 -15.34 37.82
C PHE A 13 -29.67 -14.46 36.61
N THR A 14 -28.50 -13.85 36.52
CA THR A 14 -28.02 -13.24 35.27
C THR A 14 -27.48 -14.35 34.39
N THR A 15 -28.27 -14.79 33.41
CA THR A 15 -27.78 -15.58 32.29
C THR A 15 -26.90 -14.67 31.43
N ILE A 16 -25.59 -14.88 31.49
CA ILE A 16 -24.67 -14.29 30.52
C ILE A 16 -24.91 -15.04 29.21
N VAL A 17 -25.70 -14.44 28.32
CA VAL A 17 -25.83 -14.91 26.93
C VAL A 17 -24.58 -14.42 26.21
N TYR A 18 -23.64 -15.33 25.95
CA TYR A 18 -22.58 -15.06 24.98
C TYR A 18 -23.23 -15.08 23.60
N SER A 19 -23.28 -13.95 22.91
CA SER A 19 -23.46 -13.93 21.47
C SER A 19 -22.27 -14.68 20.87
N GLN A 20 -22.53 -15.83 20.24
CA GLN A 20 -21.52 -16.48 19.42
C GLN A 20 -21.38 -15.62 18.16
N GLU A 21 -20.35 -14.78 18.10
CA GLU A 21 -19.96 -14.13 16.85
C GLU A 21 -19.52 -15.24 15.88
N TYR A 22 -20.35 -15.49 14.87
CA TYR A 22 -20.01 -16.39 13.78
C TYR A 22 -19.12 -15.62 12.82
N PHE A 23 -17.84 -15.99 12.72
CA PHE A 23 -16.93 -15.46 11.71
C PHE A 23 -16.87 -16.40 10.50
N PRO A 24 -16.68 -15.87 9.27
CA PRO A 24 -16.47 -16.70 8.11
C PRO A 24 -15.26 -17.62 8.30
N GLN A 25 -15.40 -18.88 7.90
CA GLN A 25 -14.33 -19.86 7.93
C GLN A 25 -13.77 -20.04 6.53
N PHE A 26 -12.46 -19.79 6.37
CA PHE A 26 -11.79 -19.89 5.08
C PHE A 26 -10.92 -21.14 5.00
N LYS A 27 -10.88 -21.75 3.81
CA LYS A 27 -9.94 -22.81 3.45
C LYS A 27 -9.06 -22.30 2.31
N MET A 28 -7.76 -22.24 2.53
CA MET A 28 -6.80 -21.92 1.46
C MET A 28 -6.85 -23.03 0.40
N LEU A 29 -7.14 -22.64 -0.85
CA LEU A 29 -7.09 -23.55 -2.00
C LEU A 29 -5.73 -23.50 -2.67
N GLU A 30 -5.20 -22.29 -2.85
CA GLU A 30 -3.87 -22.02 -3.38
C GLU A 30 -3.17 -21.01 -2.45
N GLN A 31 -1.85 -21.14 -2.28
CA GLN A 31 -1.06 -20.21 -1.48
C GLN A 31 0.32 -20.03 -2.11
N VAL A 32 0.62 -18.79 -2.50
CA VAL A 32 1.96 -18.39 -2.91
C VAL A 32 2.81 -18.20 -1.66
N LYS A 33 4.05 -18.69 -1.66
CA LYS A 33 4.98 -18.49 -0.55
C LYS A 33 5.39 -17.01 -0.50
N THR A 34 5.11 -16.33 0.60
CA THR A 34 5.43 -14.91 0.81
C THR A 34 6.27 -14.71 2.07
N THR A 35 6.79 -13.50 2.25
CA THR A 35 7.48 -13.07 3.48
C THR A 35 6.50 -12.76 4.61
N SER A 36 7.05 -12.46 5.80
CA SER A 36 6.27 -12.04 6.96
C SER A 36 5.53 -10.72 6.75
N VAL A 37 4.36 -10.58 7.41
CA VAL A 37 3.55 -9.36 7.41
C VAL A 37 4.32 -8.19 8.04
N LYS A 38 4.35 -7.06 7.33
CA LYS A 38 4.99 -5.81 7.76
C LYS A 38 3.96 -4.81 8.31
N ASN A 39 4.44 -3.76 8.99
CA ASN A 39 3.59 -2.74 9.60
C ASN A 39 4.02 -1.32 9.20
N GLN A 40 3.22 -0.66 8.36
CA GLN A 40 3.47 0.70 7.88
C GLN A 40 3.34 1.79 8.95
N GLY A 41 2.88 1.45 10.16
CA GLY A 41 2.68 2.39 11.25
C GLY A 41 1.70 3.50 10.89
N LYS A 42 2.03 4.73 11.30
CA LYS A 42 1.21 5.93 11.09
C LYS A 42 1.66 6.68 9.84
N THR A 43 1.48 6.03 8.69
CA THR A 43 1.85 6.54 7.36
C THR A 43 0.80 6.17 6.32
N GLY A 44 0.72 6.90 5.22
CA GLY A 44 -0.02 6.57 3.99
C GLY A 44 0.79 5.76 2.97
N THR A 45 1.79 4.99 3.43
CA THR A 45 2.76 4.33 2.54
C THR A 45 2.42 2.87 2.19
N CYS A 46 1.14 2.48 2.26
CA CYS A 46 0.70 1.11 1.97
C CYS A 46 1.18 0.61 0.61
N TRP A 47 1.19 1.48 -0.41
CA TRP A 47 1.72 1.18 -1.75
C TRP A 47 3.16 0.69 -1.72
N ALA A 48 4.02 1.28 -0.88
CA ALA A 48 5.43 0.89 -0.76
C ALA A 48 5.55 -0.46 -0.04
N PHE A 49 4.76 -0.70 1.01
CA PHE A 49 4.74 -1.98 1.74
C PHE A 49 4.17 -3.13 0.90
N ALA A 50 3.07 -2.90 0.18
CA ALA A 50 2.44 -3.90 -0.68
C ALA A 50 3.35 -4.25 -1.87
N SER A 51 3.88 -3.24 -2.56
CA SER A 51 4.80 -3.49 -3.69
C SER A 51 6.14 -4.07 -3.25
N THR A 52 6.65 -3.72 -2.06
CA THR A 52 7.86 -4.35 -1.51
C THR A 52 7.60 -5.81 -1.21
N SER A 53 6.49 -6.15 -0.54
CA SER A 53 6.07 -7.55 -0.30
C SER A 53 5.93 -8.34 -1.61
N PHE A 54 5.40 -7.71 -2.67
CA PHE A 54 5.36 -8.31 -4.00
C PHE A 54 6.77 -8.60 -4.55
N VAL A 55 7.70 -7.64 -4.49
CA VAL A 55 9.09 -7.84 -4.92
C VAL A 55 9.79 -8.92 -4.10
N GLU A 56 9.65 -8.92 -2.78
CA GLU A 56 10.20 -9.96 -1.90
C GLU A 56 9.67 -11.35 -2.26
N THR A 57 8.37 -11.45 -2.55
CA THR A 57 7.74 -12.69 -3.00
C THR A 57 8.30 -13.16 -4.35
N GLU A 58 8.53 -12.24 -5.29
CA GLU A 58 9.19 -12.57 -6.56
C GLU A 58 10.64 -13.05 -6.36
N LEU A 59 11.39 -12.43 -5.44
CA LEU A 59 12.73 -12.90 -5.08
C LEU A 59 12.71 -14.31 -4.49
N LEU A 60 11.74 -14.63 -3.63
CA LEU A 60 11.52 -15.99 -3.14
C LEU A 60 11.23 -16.96 -4.28
N ARG A 61 10.36 -16.58 -5.23
CA ARG A 61 10.03 -17.38 -6.42
C ARG A 61 11.25 -17.59 -7.33
N MET A 62 12.14 -16.61 -7.41
CA MET A 62 13.41 -16.66 -8.13
C MET A 62 14.51 -17.46 -7.41
N GLY A 63 14.21 -18.03 -6.24
CA GLY A 63 15.11 -18.94 -5.52
C GLY A 63 16.02 -18.26 -4.49
N PHE A 64 15.79 -16.99 -4.15
CA PHE A 64 16.47 -16.35 -3.04
C PHE A 64 15.86 -16.81 -1.70
N ASP A 65 16.68 -16.74 -0.64
CA ASP A 65 16.17 -16.75 0.72
C ASP A 65 15.30 -15.50 0.97
N GLU A 66 14.60 -15.45 2.10
CA GLU A 66 13.89 -14.24 2.51
C GLU A 66 14.87 -13.06 2.63
N ILE A 67 14.56 -11.99 1.90
CA ILE A 67 15.26 -10.70 1.95
C ILE A 67 14.23 -9.67 2.37
N ASP A 68 14.42 -9.08 3.55
CA ASP A 68 13.61 -7.96 4.04
C ASP A 68 14.11 -6.67 3.39
N LEU A 69 13.31 -6.09 2.50
CA LEU A 69 13.66 -4.91 1.71
C LEU A 69 13.13 -3.63 2.36
N SER A 70 13.88 -2.55 2.23
CA SER A 70 13.49 -1.26 2.80
C SER A 70 12.40 -0.57 1.99
N GLU A 71 11.18 -0.50 2.53
CA GLU A 71 10.11 0.33 1.96
C GLU A 71 10.49 1.81 2.02
N MET A 72 11.17 2.22 3.09
CA MET A 72 11.53 3.62 3.30
C MET A 72 12.56 4.13 2.31
N PHE A 73 13.42 3.26 1.75
CA PHE A 73 14.30 3.63 0.64
C PHE A 73 13.49 4.10 -0.56
N THR A 74 12.44 3.36 -0.90
CA THR A 74 11.49 3.70 -1.97
C THR A 74 10.74 4.99 -1.68
N VAL A 75 10.14 5.11 -0.49
CA VAL A 75 9.41 6.31 -0.08
C VAL A 75 10.32 7.55 -0.12
N ARG A 76 11.56 7.42 0.35
CA ARG A 76 12.54 8.50 0.37
C ARG A 76 12.91 9.01 -1.03
N HIS A 77 13.08 8.11 -1.99
CA HIS A 77 13.43 8.46 -3.38
C HIS A 77 12.28 9.15 -4.12
N LYS A 78 11.03 8.85 -3.77
CA LYS A 78 9.84 9.47 -4.37
C LYS A 78 9.63 10.94 -3.99
N LEU A 79 9.92 11.32 -2.74
CA LEU A 79 9.45 12.60 -2.18
C LEU A 79 10.01 13.84 -2.89
N LEU A 80 11.28 13.83 -3.32
CA LEU A 80 11.85 14.99 -4.04
C LEU A 80 11.26 15.15 -5.46
N PRO A 81 11.19 14.10 -6.30
CA PRO A 81 10.47 14.17 -7.58
C PRO A 81 9.00 14.63 -7.45
N MET A 82 8.28 14.14 -6.44
CA MET A 82 6.90 14.56 -6.18
C MET A 82 6.83 16.05 -5.80
N ALA A 83 7.75 16.53 -4.94
CA ALA A 83 7.88 17.95 -4.63
C ALA A 83 8.20 18.79 -5.87
N GLU A 84 9.07 18.32 -6.76
CA GLU A 84 9.32 18.97 -8.05
C GLU A 84 8.06 19.10 -8.90
N LYS A 85 7.26 18.03 -8.97
CA LYS A 85 5.99 18.06 -9.70
C LYS A 85 5.01 19.03 -9.04
N TYR A 86 4.87 19.01 -7.72
CA TYR A 86 4.06 19.97 -6.97
C TYR A 86 4.43 21.43 -7.30
N ILE A 87 5.71 21.78 -7.24
CA ILE A 87 6.21 23.12 -7.56
C ILE A 87 5.93 23.48 -9.02
N ARG A 88 6.21 22.57 -9.97
CA ARG A 88 6.00 22.81 -11.42
C ARG A 88 4.54 22.97 -11.81
N TYR A 89 3.66 22.27 -11.10
CA TYR A 89 2.21 22.40 -11.25
C TYR A 89 1.62 23.52 -10.39
N HIS A 90 2.47 24.41 -9.83
CA HIS A 90 2.06 25.57 -9.04
C HIS A 90 1.14 25.20 -7.87
N GLY A 91 1.46 24.11 -7.17
CA GLY A 91 0.72 23.61 -6.02
C GLY A 91 -0.57 22.86 -6.34
N LYS A 92 -0.78 22.50 -7.61
CA LYS A 92 -2.01 21.81 -8.08
C LYS A 92 -1.83 20.31 -8.33
N ALA A 93 -0.60 19.80 -8.28
CA ALA A 93 -0.37 18.36 -8.29
C ALA A 93 -0.54 17.81 -6.86
N ASN A 94 -0.78 16.51 -6.73
CA ASN A 94 -0.77 15.86 -5.41
C ASN A 94 0.63 15.93 -4.80
N PHE A 95 0.71 16.22 -3.49
CA PHE A 95 1.91 16.06 -2.67
C PHE A 95 1.50 15.41 -1.35
N GLY A 96 1.73 14.10 -1.25
CA GLY A 96 1.29 13.27 -0.14
C GLY A 96 2.21 12.06 0.04
N ASP A 97 1.91 11.24 1.02
CA ASP A 97 2.63 10.00 1.30
C ASP A 97 2.06 8.77 0.56
N GLY A 98 0.87 8.90 -0.05
CA GLY A 98 0.23 7.94 -0.95
C GLY A 98 0.96 7.79 -2.28
N GLY A 99 0.69 6.71 -3.01
CA GLY A 99 1.38 6.26 -4.22
C GLY A 99 0.80 4.96 -4.78
N LEU A 100 1.44 4.40 -5.81
CA LEU A 100 1.01 3.17 -6.48
C LEU A 100 2.22 2.25 -6.74
N ALA A 101 1.97 0.98 -7.11
CA ALA A 101 3.04 -0.03 -7.22
C ALA A 101 4.19 0.38 -8.16
N HIS A 102 3.88 1.08 -9.26
CA HIS A 102 4.87 1.56 -10.22
C HIS A 102 5.84 2.58 -9.62
N ASP A 103 5.48 3.29 -8.54
CA ASP A 103 6.41 4.19 -7.87
C ASP A 103 7.61 3.41 -7.32
N LEU A 104 7.37 2.21 -6.78
CA LEU A 104 8.44 1.30 -6.39
C LEU A 104 9.22 0.81 -7.59
N LEU A 105 8.54 0.33 -8.65
CA LEU A 105 9.23 -0.19 -9.84
C LEU A 105 10.10 0.88 -10.52
N ASN A 106 9.62 2.13 -10.59
CA ASN A 106 10.36 3.28 -11.09
C ASN A 106 11.62 3.53 -10.25
N VAL A 107 11.49 3.55 -8.91
CA VAL A 107 12.65 3.72 -8.00
C VAL A 107 13.63 2.56 -8.15
N VAL A 108 13.16 1.32 -8.21
CA VAL A 108 14.03 0.14 -8.38
C VAL A 108 14.74 0.16 -9.73
N SER A 109 14.08 0.64 -10.79
CA SER A 109 14.69 0.79 -12.11
C SER A 109 15.84 1.82 -12.11
N GLU A 110 15.61 2.97 -11.49
CA GLU A 110 16.57 4.08 -11.48
C GLU A 110 17.69 3.88 -10.45
N PHE A 111 17.30 3.58 -9.20
CA PHE A 111 18.18 3.60 -8.02
C PHE A 111 18.49 2.20 -7.47
N GLY A 112 17.66 1.20 -7.74
CA GLY A 112 17.76 -0.13 -7.13
C GLY A 112 16.98 -0.21 -5.82
N PHE A 113 17.33 -1.16 -4.96
CA PHE A 113 16.75 -1.30 -3.62
C PHE A 113 17.83 -1.72 -2.63
N VAL A 114 17.52 -1.64 -1.34
CA VAL A 114 18.41 -2.06 -0.26
C VAL A 114 17.65 -2.91 0.76
N PRO A 115 18.33 -3.79 1.50
CA PRO A 115 17.73 -4.45 2.65
C PRO A 115 17.31 -3.45 3.74
N GLU A 116 16.28 -3.79 4.51
CA GLU A 116 15.77 -2.98 5.64
C GLU A 116 16.88 -2.67 6.67
N GLU A 117 17.76 -3.64 6.95
CA GLU A 117 18.91 -3.47 7.85
C GLU A 117 19.91 -2.39 7.38
N VAL A 118 19.92 -2.05 6.09
CA VAL A 118 20.78 -1.01 5.52
C VAL A 118 20.13 0.37 5.64
N TYR A 119 18.80 0.46 5.52
CA TYR A 119 18.08 1.72 5.59
C TYR A 119 16.66 1.54 6.15
N ALA A 120 16.50 1.57 7.47
CA ALA A 120 15.18 1.43 8.08
C ALA A 120 14.29 2.68 7.97
N GLY A 121 14.84 3.82 7.54
CA GLY A 121 14.12 5.10 7.48
C GLY A 121 13.63 5.65 8.84
N LYS A 122 14.13 5.11 9.96
CA LYS A 122 13.75 5.48 11.34
C LYS A 122 14.84 6.32 12.02
N ASN A 123 15.08 7.53 11.51
CA ASN A 123 16.20 8.36 11.98
C ASN A 123 15.92 9.18 13.26
N ILE A 124 14.67 9.20 13.73
CA ILE A 124 14.23 10.02 14.88
C ILE A 124 13.98 9.21 16.16
N GLY A 125 14.49 7.98 16.25
CA GLY A 125 14.42 7.13 17.45
C GLY A 125 13.03 6.54 17.76
N LEU A 126 12.09 6.62 16.82
CA LEU A 126 10.79 5.97 16.93
C LEU A 126 10.90 4.48 16.59
N LYS A 127 10.11 3.66 17.30
CA LYS A 127 10.01 2.21 17.02
C LYS A 127 9.18 1.91 15.76
N GLU A 128 8.14 2.70 15.56
CA GLU A 128 7.20 2.58 14.44
C GLU A 128 7.37 3.77 13.48
N HIS A 129 6.99 3.58 12.21
CA HIS A 129 6.98 4.68 11.25
C HIS A 129 5.87 5.69 11.61
N ASN A 130 6.23 6.97 11.58
CA ASN A 130 5.29 8.08 11.69
C ASN A 130 5.82 9.25 10.89
N GLN A 131 5.15 9.57 9.79
CA GLN A 131 5.61 10.57 8.82
C GLN A 131 4.81 11.87 8.87
N LYS A 132 3.80 11.97 9.75
CA LYS A 132 2.87 13.10 9.78
C LYS A 132 3.57 14.45 9.95
N GLU A 133 4.51 14.54 10.88
CA GLU A 133 5.25 15.79 11.11
C GLU A 133 6.12 16.15 9.90
N MET A 134 6.89 15.18 9.38
CA MET A 134 7.73 15.37 8.20
C MET A 134 6.93 15.88 7.01
N MET A 135 5.78 15.25 6.71
CA MET A 135 4.93 15.65 5.58
C MET A 135 4.36 17.06 5.77
N ASN A 136 3.95 17.43 6.98
CA ASN A 136 3.49 18.80 7.27
C ASN A 136 4.61 19.83 7.09
N VAL A 137 5.84 19.52 7.53
CA VAL A 137 7.01 20.39 7.36
C VAL A 137 7.34 20.57 5.88
N LEU A 138 7.35 19.47 5.11
CA LEU A 138 7.59 19.50 3.67
C LEU A 138 6.50 20.30 2.95
N GLN A 139 5.22 20.05 3.23
CA GLN A 139 4.11 20.79 2.64
C GLN A 139 4.22 22.29 2.91
N GLY A 140 4.43 22.70 4.16
CA GLY A 140 4.61 24.10 4.52
C GLY A 140 5.83 24.75 3.85
N MET A 141 6.92 23.99 3.68
CA MET A 141 8.10 24.43 2.93
C MET A 141 7.78 24.67 1.45
N LEU A 142 7.10 23.73 0.79
CA LEU A 142 6.74 23.85 -0.63
C LEU A 142 5.75 25.00 -0.88
N ASP A 143 4.75 25.15 -0.02
CA ASP A 143 3.79 26.27 -0.07
C ASP A 143 4.49 27.62 0.16
N GLY A 144 5.49 27.65 1.04
CA GLY A 144 6.35 28.82 1.24
C GLY A 144 7.16 29.16 -0.01
N ILE A 145 7.74 28.15 -0.67
CA ILE A 145 8.49 28.32 -1.92
C ILE A 145 7.59 28.88 -3.04
N LEU A 146 6.35 28.41 -3.15
CA LEU A 146 5.38 28.86 -4.16
C LEU A 146 4.95 30.32 -4.02
N LYS A 147 5.13 30.93 -2.84
CA LYS A 147 4.84 32.35 -2.61
C LYS A 147 5.93 33.29 -3.17
N GLY A 148 7.09 32.76 -3.54
CA GLY A 148 8.19 33.54 -4.11
C GLY A 148 8.06 33.75 -5.62
N ASP A 149 8.62 34.84 -6.13
CA ASP A 149 8.59 35.17 -7.56
C ASP A 149 9.49 34.26 -8.43
N LYS A 150 10.55 33.70 -7.83
CA LYS A 150 11.53 32.87 -8.55
C LYS A 150 12.16 31.82 -7.64
N LEU A 151 12.24 30.58 -8.13
CA LEU A 151 12.96 29.50 -7.47
C LEU A 151 14.46 29.81 -7.38
N THR A 152 15.03 29.63 -6.19
CA THR A 152 16.49 29.65 -6.00
C THR A 152 17.07 28.28 -6.34
N PRO A 153 18.35 28.14 -6.68
CA PRO A 153 18.95 26.83 -6.87
C PRO A 153 19.03 25.98 -5.58
N LYS A 154 18.63 26.52 -4.42
CA LYS A 154 18.77 25.89 -3.09
C LYS A 154 17.53 25.22 -2.54
N TRP A 155 16.38 25.36 -3.21
CA TRP A 155 15.13 24.82 -2.68
C TRP A 155 15.15 23.28 -2.59
N LYS A 156 15.79 22.59 -3.56
CA LYS A 156 15.96 21.13 -3.53
C LYS A 156 16.88 20.68 -2.39
N ASP A 157 18.01 21.37 -2.19
CA ASP A 157 18.94 21.11 -1.08
C ASP A 157 18.20 21.23 0.28
N ALA A 158 17.29 22.19 0.42
CA ALA A 158 16.49 22.38 1.63
C ALA A 158 15.50 21.22 1.86
N VAL A 159 14.79 20.78 0.83
CA VAL A 159 13.91 19.60 0.88
C VAL A 159 14.71 18.35 1.26
N GLU A 160 15.84 18.11 0.60
CA GLU A 160 16.76 17.01 0.90
C GLU A 160 17.24 17.02 2.36
N THR A 161 17.52 18.21 2.90
CA THR A 161 17.95 18.36 4.30
C THR A 161 16.85 17.96 5.28
N VAL A 162 15.59 18.34 5.01
CA VAL A 162 14.45 17.89 5.81
C VAL A 162 14.32 16.38 5.73
N LEU A 163 14.34 15.81 4.52
CA LEU A 163 14.22 14.37 4.33
C LEU A 163 15.34 13.59 5.04
N ASN A 164 16.59 14.06 4.96
CA ASN A 164 17.72 13.47 5.69
C ASN A 164 17.55 13.56 7.21
N THR A 165 16.93 14.63 7.71
CA THR A 165 16.68 14.81 9.14
C THR A 165 15.69 13.76 9.65
N TYR A 166 14.60 13.52 8.93
CA TYR A 166 13.53 12.61 9.37
C TYR A 166 13.77 11.14 9.03
N LEU A 167 14.28 10.85 7.82
CA LEU A 167 14.41 9.48 7.31
C LEU A 167 15.87 9.00 7.28
N GLY A 168 16.84 9.88 7.48
CA GLY A 168 18.27 9.56 7.35
C GLY A 168 18.78 9.74 5.93
N THR A 169 20.09 9.59 5.77
CA THR A 169 20.77 9.72 4.49
C THR A 169 20.70 8.43 3.69
N LEU A 170 20.37 8.53 2.40
CA LEU A 170 20.34 7.38 1.50
C LEU A 170 21.72 6.70 1.40
N PRO A 171 21.80 5.36 1.55
CA PRO A 171 23.04 4.63 1.47
C PRO A 171 23.58 4.61 0.04
N GLN A 172 24.86 4.95 -0.13
CA GLN A 172 25.53 4.85 -1.44
C GLN A 172 26.14 3.46 -1.66
N LYS A 173 26.62 2.85 -0.57
CA LYS A 173 27.25 1.54 -0.52
C LYS A 173 26.93 0.85 0.79
N PHE A 174 26.85 -0.47 0.77
CA PHE A 174 26.64 -1.30 1.95
C PHE A 174 27.26 -2.68 1.76
N ASN A 175 27.50 -3.39 2.87
CA ASN A 175 27.94 -4.78 2.83
C ASN A 175 26.73 -5.70 3.02
N TYR A 176 26.59 -6.70 2.16
CA TYR A 176 25.59 -7.76 2.31
C TYR A 176 26.25 -9.10 2.11
N LYS A 177 26.12 -10.01 3.09
CA LYS A 177 26.75 -11.35 3.11
C LYS A 177 28.25 -11.32 2.73
N GLY A 178 28.99 -10.32 3.25
CA GLY A 178 30.45 -10.21 3.07
C GLY A 178 30.91 -9.59 1.74
N LYS A 179 30.00 -9.05 0.91
CA LYS A 179 30.34 -8.35 -0.33
C LYS A 179 29.75 -6.93 -0.31
N GLU A 180 30.52 -5.97 -0.82
CA GLU A 180 30.08 -4.58 -0.97
C GLU A 180 29.17 -4.44 -2.20
N TYR A 181 28.07 -3.71 -2.05
CA TYR A 181 27.11 -3.37 -3.10
C TYR A 181 26.74 -1.89 -3.04
N THR A 182 26.42 -1.32 -4.20
CA THR A 182 25.50 -0.17 -4.32
C THR A 182 24.06 -0.70 -4.44
N PRO A 183 23.02 0.11 -4.15
CA PRO A 183 21.62 -0.31 -4.29
C PRO A 183 21.30 -0.89 -5.69
N LYS A 184 21.80 -0.25 -6.75
CA LYS A 184 21.65 -0.74 -8.14
C LYS A 184 22.34 -2.07 -8.37
N SER A 185 23.59 -2.21 -7.93
CA SER A 185 24.33 -3.48 -8.09
C SER A 185 23.73 -4.62 -7.25
N PHE A 186 23.04 -4.31 -6.15
CA PHE A 186 22.34 -5.30 -5.34
C PHE A 186 21.10 -5.81 -6.06
N ARG A 187 20.28 -4.91 -6.64
CA ARG A 187 19.21 -5.30 -7.56
C ARG A 187 19.74 -6.18 -8.69
N ASP A 188 20.82 -5.77 -9.36
CA ASP A 188 21.40 -6.54 -10.47
C ASP A 188 21.88 -7.93 -10.03
N PHE A 189 22.41 -8.03 -8.81
CA PHE A 189 22.76 -9.32 -8.18
C PHE A 189 21.53 -10.22 -7.97
N THR A 190 20.38 -9.66 -7.61
CA THR A 190 19.14 -10.45 -7.48
C THR A 190 18.57 -10.91 -8.82
N GLY A 191 18.95 -10.25 -9.92
CA GLY A 191 18.34 -10.47 -11.24
C GLY A 191 16.92 -9.92 -11.38
N PHE A 192 16.41 -9.20 -10.37
CA PHE A 192 15.10 -8.56 -10.46
C PHE A 192 15.10 -7.47 -11.54
N ASN A 193 14.21 -7.61 -12.52
CA ASN A 193 14.05 -6.65 -13.59
C ASN A 193 12.64 -6.02 -13.55
N PRO A 194 12.52 -4.72 -13.22
CA PRO A 194 11.23 -4.02 -13.22
C PRO A 194 10.45 -4.13 -14.53
N ASP A 195 11.13 -4.22 -15.67
CA ASP A 195 10.50 -4.30 -17.00
C ASP A 195 9.73 -5.61 -17.24
N ASN A 196 9.90 -6.61 -16.37
CA ASN A 196 9.17 -7.88 -16.44
C ASN A 196 7.76 -7.79 -15.85
N TYR A 197 7.40 -6.66 -15.23
CA TYR A 197 6.12 -6.47 -14.54
C TYR A 197 5.27 -5.43 -15.25
N VAL A 198 3.95 -5.63 -15.21
CA VAL A 198 2.97 -4.76 -15.83
C VAL A 198 1.86 -4.45 -14.84
N GLU A 199 1.31 -3.25 -14.93
CA GLU A 199 0.10 -2.88 -14.22
C GLU A 199 -1.11 -3.01 -15.15
N ILE A 200 -2.18 -3.58 -14.62
CA ILE A 200 -3.40 -3.87 -15.36
C ILE A 200 -4.56 -3.28 -14.57
N THR A 201 -5.50 -2.66 -15.28
CA THR A 201 -6.72 -2.10 -14.70
C THR A 201 -7.90 -2.40 -15.62
N SER A 202 -9.10 -1.95 -15.23
CA SER A 202 -10.33 -2.21 -15.97
C SER A 202 -11.35 -1.09 -15.81
N TYR A 203 -11.41 -0.20 -16.80
CA TYR A 203 -12.34 0.94 -16.84
C TYR A 203 -12.79 1.26 -18.27
N MET A 204 -13.96 1.87 -18.39
CA MET A 204 -14.60 2.21 -19.67
C MET A 204 -14.21 3.59 -20.21
N ASP A 205 -13.48 4.39 -19.42
CA ASP A 205 -12.98 5.73 -19.80
C ASP A 205 -11.92 5.70 -20.91
N ALA A 206 -11.31 4.53 -21.13
CA ALA A 206 -10.36 4.28 -22.19
C ALA A 206 -10.74 3.01 -22.96
N PRO A 207 -10.34 2.88 -24.25
CA PRO A 207 -10.47 1.62 -24.97
C PRO A 207 -9.80 0.46 -24.22
N PHE A 208 -10.39 -0.72 -24.29
CA PHE A 208 -9.72 -1.94 -23.84
C PHE A 208 -8.55 -2.28 -24.76
N TYR A 209 -7.58 -3.00 -24.21
CA TYR A 209 -6.33 -3.43 -24.86
C TYR A 209 -5.41 -2.27 -25.26
N THR A 210 -5.56 -1.12 -24.62
CA THR A 210 -4.63 0.01 -24.72
C THR A 210 -4.04 0.35 -23.36
N LYS A 211 -2.90 1.05 -23.39
CA LYS A 211 -2.37 1.71 -22.19
C LYS A 211 -3.15 3.00 -21.94
N TYR A 212 -3.43 3.31 -20.69
CA TYR A 212 -3.93 4.63 -20.31
C TYR A 212 -3.46 5.04 -18.91
N ASN A 213 -3.40 6.35 -18.70
CA ASN A 213 -3.09 6.95 -17.42
C ASN A 213 -4.36 6.99 -16.55
N LEU A 214 -4.46 6.10 -15.56
CA LEU A 214 -5.58 6.10 -14.62
C LEU A 214 -5.52 7.33 -13.71
N GLU A 215 -6.56 8.17 -13.77
CA GLU A 215 -6.61 9.50 -13.15
C GLU A 215 -6.87 9.44 -11.63
N LEU A 216 -5.85 9.02 -10.88
CA LEU A 216 -5.86 9.01 -9.42
C LEU A 216 -4.89 10.08 -8.88
N PRO A 217 -5.21 10.75 -7.75
CA PRO A 217 -4.27 11.65 -7.10
C PRO A 217 -2.91 10.99 -6.79
N ASP A 218 -2.94 9.71 -6.41
CA ASP A 218 -1.74 8.92 -6.10
C ASP A 218 -1.00 8.40 -7.34
N ASN A 219 -1.59 8.46 -8.55
CA ASN A 219 -0.86 8.30 -9.81
C ASN A 219 -0.12 9.60 -10.18
N TRP A 220 0.62 10.14 -9.23
CA TRP A 220 1.36 11.39 -9.38
C TRP A 220 2.49 11.26 -10.42
N SER A 221 2.93 10.06 -10.78
CA SER A 221 3.95 9.81 -11.79
C SER A 221 3.37 9.81 -13.22
N ASN A 222 2.05 9.69 -13.36
CA ASN A 222 1.31 9.48 -14.61
C ASN A 222 1.75 8.20 -15.36
N ASN A 223 2.12 7.15 -14.64
CA ASN A 223 2.39 5.85 -15.25
C ASN A 223 1.10 5.26 -15.84
N GLU A 224 1.25 4.52 -16.94
CA GLU A 224 0.12 3.94 -17.67
C GLU A 224 -0.13 2.49 -17.28
N PHE A 225 -1.41 2.12 -17.26
CA PHE A 225 -1.92 0.78 -16.99
C PHE A 225 -2.41 0.16 -18.30
N TYR A 226 -2.24 -1.15 -18.47
CA TYR A 226 -2.96 -1.90 -19.49
C TYR A 226 -4.43 -2.03 -19.10
N ASN A 227 -5.34 -1.56 -19.96
CA ASN A 227 -6.77 -1.66 -19.70
C ASN A 227 -7.36 -2.94 -20.29
N VAL A 228 -8.09 -3.72 -19.49
CA VAL A 228 -8.76 -4.95 -19.94
C VAL A 228 -10.20 -5.03 -19.39
N PRO A 229 -11.09 -5.82 -20.01
CA PRO A 229 -12.40 -6.11 -19.42
C PRO A 229 -12.29 -6.75 -18.03
N ILE A 230 -13.26 -6.47 -17.13
CA ILE A 230 -13.19 -6.88 -15.72
C ILE A 230 -13.09 -8.40 -15.53
N ASN A 231 -13.75 -9.18 -16.40
CA ASN A 231 -13.65 -10.63 -16.39
C ASN A 231 -12.23 -11.12 -16.71
N GLU A 232 -11.53 -10.44 -17.62
CA GLU A 232 -10.14 -10.78 -17.97
C GLU A 232 -9.17 -10.34 -16.88
N LEU A 233 -9.40 -9.20 -16.22
CA LEU A 233 -8.61 -8.79 -15.05
C LEU A 233 -8.67 -9.86 -13.94
N VAL A 234 -9.87 -10.38 -13.66
CA VAL A 234 -10.05 -11.47 -12.67
C VAL A 234 -9.37 -12.76 -13.16
N GLU A 235 -9.50 -13.12 -14.43
CA GLU A 235 -8.84 -14.29 -15.01
C GLU A 235 -7.31 -14.21 -14.91
N VAL A 236 -6.73 -13.03 -15.12
CA VAL A 236 -5.28 -12.79 -14.94
C VAL A 236 -4.85 -13.04 -13.50
N ILE A 237 -5.60 -12.55 -12.52
CA ILE A 237 -5.30 -12.76 -11.09
C ILE A 237 -5.37 -14.25 -10.75
N ASP A 238 -6.45 -14.92 -11.17
CA ASP A 238 -6.65 -16.35 -10.99
C ASP A 238 -5.50 -17.17 -11.59
N ASN A 239 -5.10 -16.84 -12.82
CA ASN A 239 -4.03 -17.51 -13.53
C ASN A 239 -2.67 -17.25 -12.85
N ALA A 240 -2.39 -16.04 -12.38
CA ALA A 240 -1.17 -15.72 -11.65
C ALA A 240 -1.04 -16.61 -10.41
N ILE A 241 -2.06 -16.63 -9.55
CA ILE A 241 -2.06 -17.39 -8.30
C ILE A 241 -1.91 -18.90 -8.56
N LYS A 242 -2.68 -19.46 -9.52
CA LYS A 242 -2.60 -20.88 -9.90
C LYS A 242 -1.22 -21.30 -10.42
N ASN A 243 -0.46 -20.36 -10.98
CA ASN A 243 0.89 -20.60 -11.49
C ASN A 243 1.99 -20.17 -10.50
N GLY A 244 1.65 -19.88 -9.24
CA GLY A 244 2.61 -19.57 -8.19
C GLY A 244 3.16 -18.14 -8.22
N TYR A 245 2.48 -17.22 -8.90
CA TYR A 245 2.78 -15.78 -8.88
C TYR A 245 1.82 -15.07 -7.91
N SER A 246 2.35 -14.15 -7.10
CA SER A 246 1.53 -13.23 -6.32
C SER A 246 1.08 -12.05 -7.19
N VAL A 247 0.20 -11.20 -6.64
CA VAL A 247 -0.23 -9.94 -7.27
C VAL A 247 -0.06 -8.79 -6.28
N CYS A 248 0.35 -7.62 -6.76
CA CYS A 248 0.23 -6.38 -6.01
C CYS A 248 -1.16 -5.81 -6.31
N TRP A 249 -2.02 -5.72 -5.30
CA TRP A 249 -3.41 -5.31 -5.47
C TRP A 249 -3.64 -3.90 -4.89
N ASP A 250 -3.99 -2.98 -5.78
CA ASP A 250 -4.46 -1.64 -5.43
C ASP A 250 -6.00 -1.63 -5.49
N GLY A 251 -6.64 -1.19 -4.40
CA GLY A 251 -8.10 -1.19 -4.29
C GLY A 251 -8.62 -0.26 -3.19
N ASP A 252 -9.89 0.15 -3.34
CA ASP A 252 -10.58 0.94 -2.32
C ASP A 252 -10.97 0.05 -1.14
N SER A 253 -10.25 0.19 -0.03
CA SER A 253 -10.60 -0.48 1.22
C SER A 253 -11.54 0.34 2.10
N GLY A 254 -11.82 1.60 1.77
CA GLY A 254 -12.57 2.56 2.59
C GLY A 254 -14.07 2.30 2.72
N LYS A 255 -14.58 1.25 2.07
CA LYS A 255 -16.00 0.89 2.07
C LYS A 255 -16.40 0.10 3.31
N ASP A 256 -17.67 0.23 3.71
CA ASP A 256 -18.26 -0.41 4.90
C ASP A 256 -18.23 -1.94 4.85
N ASN A 257 -18.08 -2.50 3.65
CA ASN A 257 -18.01 -3.92 3.39
C ASN A 257 -16.59 -4.51 3.44
N PHE A 258 -15.62 -3.71 3.91
CA PHE A 258 -14.27 -4.14 4.25
C PHE A 258 -14.14 -4.27 5.78
N TYR A 259 -14.38 -5.48 6.29
CA TYR A 259 -14.44 -5.84 7.70
C TYR A 259 -13.02 -6.05 8.26
N ARG A 260 -12.38 -4.96 8.66
CA ARG A 260 -10.95 -4.93 9.03
C ARG A 260 -10.62 -5.72 10.30
N ALA A 261 -11.51 -5.69 11.30
CA ALA A 261 -11.27 -6.39 12.56
C ALA A 261 -11.38 -7.91 12.36
N GLU A 262 -12.24 -8.31 11.44
CA GLU A 262 -12.57 -9.69 11.11
C GLU A 262 -11.71 -10.26 9.96
N GLY A 263 -11.08 -9.39 9.17
CA GLY A 263 -10.12 -9.76 8.13
C GLY A 263 -10.75 -10.27 6.83
N TYR A 264 -11.94 -9.79 6.44
CA TYR A 264 -12.58 -10.15 5.18
C TYR A 264 -13.24 -8.95 4.48
N ALA A 265 -13.47 -9.08 3.18
CA ALA A 265 -14.23 -8.13 2.38
C ALA A 265 -15.19 -8.90 1.46
N VAL A 266 -16.36 -8.33 1.19
CA VAL A 266 -17.47 -9.01 0.49
C VAL A 266 -18.39 -7.95 -0.12
N ILE A 267 -19.04 -8.21 -1.25
CA ILE A 267 -20.06 -7.29 -1.79
C ILE A 267 -21.43 -7.98 -1.74
N PRO A 268 -22.18 -7.91 -0.62
CA PRO A 268 -23.40 -8.69 -0.47
C PRO A 268 -24.55 -8.14 -1.32
N VAL A 269 -25.46 -9.02 -1.75
CA VAL A 269 -26.73 -8.64 -2.40
C VAL A 269 -27.65 -7.97 -1.39
N ASP A 270 -27.74 -8.52 -0.16
CA ASP A 270 -28.46 -7.93 0.97
C ASP A 270 -27.47 -7.57 2.09
N GLU A 271 -27.28 -6.28 2.33
CA GLU A 271 -26.39 -5.76 3.38
C GLU A 271 -26.82 -6.16 4.81
N LYS A 272 -28.06 -6.63 4.99
CA LYS A 272 -28.57 -7.12 6.28
C LYS A 272 -28.38 -8.63 6.47
N GLU A 273 -27.86 -9.33 5.46
CA GLU A 273 -27.58 -10.76 5.54
C GLU A 273 -26.47 -11.02 6.56
N ASN A 274 -26.82 -11.69 7.67
CA ASN A 274 -25.89 -12.04 8.75
C ASN A 274 -25.49 -13.53 8.70
N SER A 275 -25.75 -14.24 7.60
CA SER A 275 -25.32 -15.61 7.35
C SER A 275 -24.02 -15.67 6.57
N PHE A 276 -23.22 -16.72 6.81
CA PHE A 276 -21.99 -16.98 6.07
C PHE A 276 -22.05 -18.33 5.33
N PRO A 277 -21.60 -18.41 4.06
CA PRO A 277 -21.18 -17.27 3.21
C PRO A 277 -22.37 -16.40 2.80
N GLN A 278 -22.15 -15.08 2.69
CA GLN A 278 -23.15 -14.15 2.17
C GLN A 278 -23.29 -14.33 0.64
N THR A 279 -24.47 -14.05 0.10
CA THR A 279 -24.64 -14.05 -1.37
C THR A 279 -24.08 -12.76 -1.95
N GLU A 280 -23.11 -12.85 -2.86
CA GLU A 280 -22.43 -11.67 -3.43
C GLU A 280 -23.07 -11.16 -4.73
N LYS A 281 -22.94 -9.84 -4.97
CA LYS A 281 -23.32 -9.21 -6.23
C LYS A 281 -22.38 -9.68 -7.34
N ASN A 282 -22.95 -10.01 -8.50
CA ASN A 282 -22.17 -10.17 -9.71
C ASN A 282 -21.75 -8.79 -10.24
N ILE A 283 -20.49 -8.43 -10.08
CA ILE A 283 -19.98 -7.09 -10.45
C ILE A 283 -19.83 -7.00 -11.97
N THR A 284 -20.59 -6.11 -12.60
CA THR A 284 -20.47 -5.82 -14.03
C THR A 284 -19.45 -4.72 -14.31
N GLN A 285 -19.07 -4.57 -15.58
CA GLN A 285 -18.16 -3.50 -16.01
C GLN A 285 -18.74 -2.12 -15.69
N GLU A 286 -20.05 -1.92 -15.92
CA GLU A 286 -20.75 -0.67 -15.65
C GLU A 286 -20.82 -0.36 -14.17
N MET A 287 -21.08 -1.37 -13.31
CA MET A 287 -21.07 -1.18 -11.86
C MET A 287 -19.70 -0.73 -11.35
N ARG A 288 -18.62 -1.28 -11.93
CA ARG A 288 -17.26 -0.88 -11.59
C ARG A 288 -16.95 0.56 -12.04
N GLN A 289 -17.40 0.93 -13.24
CA GLN A 289 -17.23 2.29 -13.76
C GLN A 289 -17.98 3.31 -12.90
N ASP A 290 -19.26 3.07 -12.62
CA ASP A 290 -20.11 3.92 -11.77
C ASP A 290 -19.51 4.11 -10.37
N ALA A 291 -18.95 3.05 -9.79
CA ALA A 291 -18.29 3.12 -8.50
C ALA A 291 -17.01 3.99 -8.50
N PHE A 292 -16.28 4.05 -9.62
CA PHE A 292 -15.10 4.90 -9.77
C PHE A 292 -15.45 6.37 -9.98
N GLU A 293 -16.59 6.64 -10.60
CA GLU A 293 -17.14 7.99 -10.79
C GLU A 293 -17.86 8.54 -9.53
N THR A 294 -17.95 7.75 -8.46
CA THR A 294 -18.60 8.12 -7.20
C THR A 294 -17.56 8.52 -6.14
N PHE A 295 -17.55 9.80 -5.77
CA PHE A 295 -16.62 10.41 -4.79
C PHE A 295 -17.21 10.57 -3.38
#